data_AF-A0A9W6HGF8-F1
#
_entry.id   AF-A0A9W6HGF8-F1
#
_cell.length_a   1.000
_cell.length_b   1.000
_cell.length_c   1.000
_cell.angle_alpha   90.00
_cell.angle_beta   90.00
_cell.angle_gamma   90.00
#
_symmetry.space_group_name_H-M   'P 1'
#
loop_
_entity.id
_entity.type
_entity.pdbx_description
1 polymer ?
#
loop_
_entity_poly.entity_id
_entity_poly.type
_entity_poly.pdbx_seq_one_letter_code
_entity_poly.pdbx_strand_id
1 'polypeptide(L)'
;MWETFWPDVLVAVIGAALGAVLTVLIAAITYVISVRRQELRSLNDLIDDLHHRRAFDTGPGLIPGARASEDYARANRSVISARNEIRQARRGVRFNAKLREPLKRMTQACNEYLDAAEWEPDAYALHVVELRAALMDDIRRIAAARRGVRALEPGGGASR
;
A
#
# COMPACT_ATOMS: atom_id res chain seq x y z
N MET A 1 58.39 7.43 29.21
CA MET A 1 57.07 6.75 29.08
C MET A 1 55.89 7.71 29.12
N TRP A 2 56.00 8.91 29.69
CA TRP A 2 54.88 9.88 29.75
C TRP A 2 54.64 10.68 28.45
N GLU A 3 55.62 10.78 27.55
CA GLU A 3 55.50 11.61 26.33
C GLU A 3 54.73 10.94 25.18
N THR A 4 54.52 9.62 25.22
CA THR A 4 53.71 8.87 24.23
C THR A 4 52.27 8.63 24.68
N PHE A 5 51.97 8.81 25.97
CA PHE A 5 50.64 8.51 26.53
C PHE A 5 49.55 9.48 26.07
N TRP A 6 49.86 10.77 25.99
CA TRP A 6 48.93 11.81 25.55
C TRP A 6 48.59 11.75 24.05
N PRO A 7 49.55 11.56 23.13
CA PRO A 7 49.28 11.33 21.71
C PRO A 7 48.37 10.12 21.45
N ASP A 8 48.64 8.98 22.11
CA ASP A 8 47.88 7.74 21.91
C ASP A 8 46.43 7.86 22.39
N VAL A 9 46.20 8.55 23.51
CA VAL A 9 44.85 8.84 24.02
C VAL A 9 44.08 9.76 23.07
N LEU A 10 44.73 10.78 22.51
CA LEU A 10 44.11 11.70 21.55
C LEU A 10 43.73 11.00 20.23
N VAL A 11 44.61 10.14 19.71
CA VAL A 11 44.35 9.33 18.52
C VAL A 11 43.21 8.32 18.78
N ALA A 12 43.18 7.70 19.95
CA ALA A 12 42.09 6.79 20.33
C ALA A 12 40.74 7.52 20.44
N VAL A 13 40.71 8.73 21.01
CA VAL A 13 39.49 9.55 21.13
C VAL A 13 39.02 10.05 19.76
N ILE A 14 39.93 10.51 18.90
CA ILE A 14 39.60 10.93 17.53
C ILE A 14 39.13 9.72 16.70
N GLY A 15 39.80 8.58 16.82
CA GLY A 15 39.42 7.33 16.16
C GLY A 15 38.05 6.82 16.63
N ALA A 16 37.77 6.88 17.93
CA ALA A 16 36.48 6.52 18.51
C ALA A 16 35.37 7.49 18.08
N ALA A 17 35.65 8.80 18.05
CA ALA A 17 34.70 9.81 17.60
C ALA A 17 34.38 9.67 16.10
N LEU A 18 35.39 9.48 15.26
CA LEU A 18 35.21 9.22 13.82
C LEU A 18 34.48 7.89 13.57
N GLY A 19 34.82 6.85 14.33
CA GLY A 19 34.14 5.56 14.29
C GLY A 19 32.66 5.67 14.68
N ALA A 20 32.35 6.44 15.73
CA ALA A 20 30.98 6.70 16.16
C ALA A 20 30.18 7.49 15.11
N VAL A 21 30.76 8.56 14.55
CA VAL A 21 30.11 9.35 13.49
C VAL A 21 29.84 8.49 12.24
N LEU A 22 30.81 7.67 11.84
CA LEU A 22 30.65 6.76 10.70
C LEU A 22 29.55 5.71 10.96
N THR A 23 29.51 5.15 12.16
CA THR A 23 28.48 4.17 12.56
C THR A 23 27.08 4.79 12.53
N VAL A 24 26.94 6.02 13.05
CA VAL A 24 25.67 6.77 13.01
C VAL A 24 25.24 7.05 11.56
N LEU A 25 26.18 7.44 10.69
CA LEU A 25 25.93 7.63 9.26
C LEU A 25 25.46 6.34 8.59
N ILE A 26 26.16 5.22 8.80
CA ILE A 26 25.79 3.91 8.25
C ILE A 26 24.42 3.48 8.76
N ALA A 27 24.14 3.65 10.06
CA ALA A 27 22.85 3.33 10.66
C ALA A 27 21.73 4.18 10.04
N ALA A 28 21.95 5.48 9.85
CA ALA A 28 20.99 6.37 9.21
C ALA A 28 20.70 5.98 7.75
N ILE A 29 21.74 5.69 6.97
CA ILE A 29 21.61 5.24 5.57
C ILE A 29 20.84 3.90 5.52
N THR A 30 21.23 2.94 6.36
CA THR A 30 20.59 1.62 6.44
C THR A 30 19.12 1.75 6.82
N TYR A 31 18.80 2.61 7.79
CA TYR A 31 17.45 2.91 8.20
C TYR A 31 16.61 3.47 7.04
N VAL A 32 17.12 4.48 6.32
CA VAL A 32 16.42 5.07 5.16
C VAL A 32 16.19 4.05 4.05
N ILE A 33 17.19 3.20 3.75
CA ILE A 33 17.06 2.13 2.75
C ILE A 33 16.03 1.10 3.20
N SER A 34 16.06 0.70 4.48
CA SER A 34 15.13 -0.29 5.05
C SER A 34 13.69 0.20 4.96
N VAL A 35 13.42 1.44 5.41
CA VAL A 35 12.10 2.07 5.30
C VAL A 35 11.63 2.10 3.85
N ARG A 36 12.49 2.53 2.92
CA ARG A 36 12.16 2.58 1.48
C ARG A 36 11.82 1.21 0.89
N ARG A 37 12.53 0.16 1.31
CA ARG A 37 12.26 -1.23 0.87
C ARG A 37 10.99 -1.79 1.50
N GLN A 38 10.69 -1.42 2.74
CA GLN A 38 9.48 -1.87 3.41
C GLN A 38 8.22 -1.21 2.82
N GLU A 39 8.28 0.10 2.53
CA GLU A 39 7.21 0.80 1.80
C GLU A 39 6.95 0.15 0.43
N LEU A 40 8.01 -0.15 -0.33
CA LEU A 40 7.89 -0.77 -1.64
C LEU A 40 7.22 -2.15 -1.57
N ARG A 41 7.63 -2.98 -0.61
CA ARG A 41 7.05 -4.30 -0.38
C ARG A 41 5.57 -4.17 -0.03
N SER A 42 5.21 -3.34 0.95
CA SER A 42 3.81 -3.15 1.34
C SER A 42 2.88 -2.69 0.20
N LEU A 43 3.40 -1.88 -0.73
CA LEU A 43 2.63 -1.41 -1.88
C LEU A 43 2.43 -2.52 -2.92
N ASN A 44 3.49 -3.28 -3.21
CA ASN A 44 3.39 -4.41 -4.12
C ASN A 44 2.53 -5.54 -3.55
N ASP A 45 2.62 -5.81 -2.24
CA ASP A 45 1.78 -6.80 -1.56
C ASP A 45 0.31 -6.39 -1.60
N LEU A 46 -0.02 -5.11 -1.37
CA LEU A 46 -1.37 -4.58 -1.53
C LEU A 46 -1.88 -4.76 -2.96
N ILE A 47 -1.07 -4.39 -3.96
CA ILE A 47 -1.48 -4.46 -5.37
C ILE A 47 -1.65 -5.91 -5.81
N ASP A 48 -0.78 -6.82 -5.36
CA ASP A 48 -0.91 -8.24 -5.63
C ASP A 48 -2.18 -8.81 -4.99
N ASP A 49 -2.52 -8.42 -3.75
CA ASP A 49 -3.76 -8.88 -3.11
C ASP A 49 -5.01 -8.38 -3.85
N LEU A 50 -5.03 -7.09 -4.23
CA LEU A 50 -6.10 -6.53 -5.06
C LEU A 50 -6.19 -7.22 -6.43
N HIS A 51 -5.06 -7.57 -7.04
CA HIS A 51 -5.00 -8.23 -8.34
C HIS A 51 -5.62 -9.63 -8.32
N HIS A 52 -5.43 -10.39 -7.24
CA HIS A 52 -5.95 -11.76 -7.10
C HIS A 52 -7.35 -11.83 -6.48
N ARG A 53 -7.93 -10.70 -6.04
CA ARG A 53 -9.26 -10.69 -5.45
C ARG A 53 -10.35 -10.96 -6.48
N ARG A 54 -10.94 -12.15 -6.38
CA ARG A 54 -12.10 -12.60 -7.18
C ARG A 54 -13.31 -11.68 -7.16
N ALA A 55 -13.52 -10.92 -6.08
CA ALA A 55 -14.67 -10.01 -5.99
C ALA A 55 -14.65 -8.90 -7.06
N PHE A 56 -13.47 -8.52 -7.55
CA PHE A 56 -13.31 -7.51 -8.61
C PHE A 56 -13.44 -8.08 -10.04
N ASP A 57 -13.64 -9.39 -10.18
CA ASP A 57 -13.87 -10.06 -11.47
C ASP A 57 -15.36 -10.20 -11.80
N THR A 58 -16.22 -9.45 -11.11
CA THR A 58 -17.66 -9.46 -11.35
C THR A 58 -17.98 -8.73 -12.66
N GLY A 59 -18.71 -9.38 -13.56
CA GLY A 59 -19.17 -8.78 -14.82
C GLY A 59 -20.23 -7.70 -14.60
N PRO A 60 -20.39 -6.75 -15.55
CA PRO A 60 -21.41 -5.72 -15.44
C PRO A 60 -22.81 -6.32 -15.59
N GLY A 61 -23.73 -5.96 -14.69
CA GLY A 61 -25.13 -6.39 -14.79
C GLY A 61 -25.95 -6.01 -13.57
N LEU A 62 -27.28 -5.95 -13.76
CA LEU A 62 -28.24 -5.87 -12.65
C LEU A 62 -28.56 -7.29 -12.18
N ILE A 63 -28.51 -7.53 -10.88
CA ILE A 63 -28.84 -8.81 -10.26
C ILE A 63 -30.06 -8.60 -9.36
N PRO A 64 -31.27 -8.95 -9.83
CA PRO A 64 -32.49 -8.74 -9.04
C PRO A 64 -32.45 -9.50 -7.71
N GLY A 65 -32.79 -8.82 -6.61
CA GLY A 65 -32.80 -9.42 -5.28
C GLY A 65 -31.40 -9.71 -4.73
N ALA A 66 -30.38 -8.99 -5.20
CA ALA A 66 -28.99 -9.21 -4.82
C ALA A 66 -28.76 -9.11 -3.31
N ARG A 67 -29.55 -8.31 -2.58
CA ARG A 67 -29.41 -8.16 -1.12
C ARG A 67 -29.48 -9.49 -0.35
N ALA A 68 -30.25 -10.46 -0.84
CA ALA A 68 -30.35 -11.79 -0.24
C ALA A 68 -29.31 -12.80 -0.78
N SER A 69 -28.56 -12.41 -1.82
CA SER A 69 -27.59 -13.29 -2.46
C SER A 69 -26.29 -13.39 -1.66
N GLU A 70 -25.67 -14.58 -1.69
CA GLU A 70 -24.36 -14.78 -1.08
C GLU A 70 -23.27 -13.98 -1.81
N ASP A 71 -23.42 -13.78 -3.12
CA ASP A 71 -22.44 -13.07 -3.94
C ASP A 71 -22.35 -11.58 -3.57
N TYR A 72 -23.48 -10.91 -3.33
CA TYR A 72 -23.52 -9.54 -2.77
C TYR A 72 -22.79 -9.46 -1.42
N ALA A 73 -23.10 -10.38 -0.49
CA ALA A 73 -22.46 -10.43 0.82
C ALA A 73 -20.95 -10.74 0.73
N ARG A 74 -20.54 -11.55 -0.24
CA ARG A 74 -19.13 -11.89 -0.52
C ARG A 74 -18.39 -10.68 -1.12
N ALA A 75 -19.00 -9.98 -2.08
CA ALA A 75 -18.44 -8.77 -2.68
C ALA A 75 -18.20 -7.69 -1.62
N ASN A 76 -19.21 -7.39 -0.80
CA ASN A 76 -19.10 -6.38 0.26
C ASN A 76 -18.04 -6.73 1.30
N ARG A 77 -17.97 -7.99 1.75
CA ARG A 77 -16.89 -8.45 2.65
C ARG A 77 -15.51 -8.27 2.04
N SER A 78 -15.38 -8.58 0.74
CA SER A 78 -14.11 -8.43 0.03
C SER A 78 -13.69 -6.96 -0.07
N VAL A 79 -14.61 -6.06 -0.41
CA VAL A 79 -14.34 -4.61 -0.48
C VAL A 79 -14.00 -4.03 0.91
N ILE A 80 -14.67 -4.47 1.97
CA ILE A 80 -14.34 -4.08 3.35
C ILE A 80 -12.91 -4.51 3.71
N SER A 81 -12.51 -5.73 3.34
CA SER A 81 -11.15 -6.23 3.55
C SER A 81 -10.12 -5.42 2.76
N ALA A 82 -10.38 -5.15 1.48
CA ALA A 82 -9.55 -4.31 0.63
C ALA A 82 -9.34 -2.92 1.23
N ARG A 83 -10.42 -2.28 1.68
CA ARG A 83 -10.37 -0.97 2.35
C ARG A 83 -9.45 -1.01 3.58
N ASN A 84 -9.49 -2.08 4.37
CA ASN A 84 -8.66 -2.21 5.57
C ASN A 84 -7.17 -2.37 5.23
N GLU A 85 -6.84 -3.16 4.23
CA GLU A 85 -5.46 -3.31 3.73
C GLU A 85 -4.93 -2.01 3.12
N ILE A 86 -5.75 -1.28 2.34
CA ILE A 86 -5.39 0.04 1.81
C ILE A 86 -5.08 1.01 2.97
N ARG A 87 -5.91 1.01 4.02
CA ARG A 87 -5.66 1.81 5.24
C ARG A 87 -4.39 1.38 5.97
N GLN A 88 -4.06 0.10 5.96
CA GLN A 88 -2.82 -0.42 6.56
C GLN A 88 -1.60 0.01 5.74
N ALA A 89 -1.62 -0.17 4.42
CA ALA A 89 -0.56 0.30 3.52
C ALA A 89 -0.34 1.81 3.65
N ARG A 90 -1.43 2.60 3.73
CA ARG A 90 -1.36 4.05 3.94
C ARG A 90 -0.67 4.43 5.26
N ARG A 91 -0.87 3.65 6.33
CA ARG A 91 -0.17 3.85 7.61
C ARG A 91 1.33 3.55 7.50
N GLY A 92 1.71 2.60 6.64
CA GLY A 92 3.10 2.25 6.34
C GLY A 92 3.85 3.32 5.55
N VAL A 93 3.16 4.08 4.69
CA VAL A 93 3.77 5.15 3.88
C VAL A 93 3.76 6.48 4.64
N ARG A 94 4.73 6.68 5.52
CA ARG A 94 4.76 7.83 6.45
C ARG A 94 5.10 9.16 5.78
N PHE A 95 6.09 9.18 4.87
CA PHE A 95 6.77 10.42 4.45
C PHE A 95 6.52 10.84 3.00
N ASN A 96 5.76 10.07 2.22
CA ASN A 96 5.55 10.37 0.80
C ASN A 96 4.09 10.79 0.52
N ALA A 97 3.85 12.10 0.50
CA ALA A 97 2.52 12.68 0.21
C ALA A 97 1.97 12.21 -1.15
N LYS A 98 2.84 11.99 -2.15
CA LYS A 98 2.43 11.52 -3.49
C LYS A 98 1.88 10.10 -3.49
N LEU A 99 2.19 9.30 -2.46
CA LEU A 99 1.69 7.94 -2.29
C LEU A 99 0.50 7.88 -1.33
N ARG A 100 0.46 8.77 -0.33
CA ARG A 100 -0.66 8.84 0.62
C ARG A 100 -1.97 9.29 -0.02
N GLU A 101 -1.92 10.23 -0.96
CA GLU A 101 -3.14 10.77 -1.57
C GLU A 101 -3.87 9.73 -2.44
N PRO A 102 -3.22 8.97 -3.34
CA PRO A 102 -3.86 7.85 -4.02
C PRO A 102 -4.45 6.82 -3.05
N LEU A 103 -3.71 6.39 -2.01
CA LEU A 103 -4.23 5.43 -1.04
C LEU A 103 -5.44 5.97 -0.25
N LYS A 104 -5.51 7.28 -0.01
CA LYS A 104 -6.66 7.94 0.59
C LYS A 104 -7.86 7.90 -0.37
N ARG A 105 -7.68 8.24 -1.65
CA ARG A 105 -8.74 8.16 -2.66
C ARG A 105 -9.24 6.73 -2.87
N MET A 106 -8.36 5.74 -2.91
CA MET A 106 -8.77 4.32 -2.94
C MET A 106 -9.65 3.95 -1.74
N THR A 107 -9.30 4.41 -0.53
CA THR A 107 -10.14 4.19 0.67
C THR A 107 -11.52 4.83 0.51
N GLN A 108 -11.58 6.02 -0.10
CA GLN A 108 -12.81 6.75 -0.35
C GLN A 108 -13.67 6.04 -1.39
N ALA A 109 -13.09 5.59 -2.51
CA ALA A 109 -13.79 4.81 -3.52
C ALA A 109 -14.42 3.53 -2.93
N CYS A 110 -13.70 2.84 -2.03
CA CYS A 110 -14.29 1.68 -1.33
C CYS A 110 -15.48 2.06 -0.44
N ASN A 111 -15.49 3.26 0.17
CA ASN A 111 -16.64 3.72 0.95
C ASN A 111 -17.81 4.06 0.04
N GLU A 112 -17.56 4.81 -1.04
CA GLU A 112 -18.58 5.19 -2.04
C GLU A 112 -19.26 3.96 -2.63
N TYR A 113 -18.50 2.90 -2.93
CA TYR A 113 -19.05 1.60 -3.32
C TYR A 113 -19.96 1.01 -2.24
N LEU A 114 -19.52 0.97 -0.97
CA LEU A 114 -20.29 0.34 0.10
C LEU A 114 -21.59 1.09 0.36
N ASP A 115 -21.55 2.42 0.31
CA ASP A 115 -22.73 3.26 0.44
C ASP A 115 -23.67 3.02 -0.76
N ALA A 116 -23.17 3.08 -2.00
CA ALA A 116 -23.96 2.86 -3.21
C ALA A 116 -24.61 1.46 -3.25
N ALA A 117 -23.85 0.42 -2.91
CA ALA A 117 -24.33 -0.95 -2.87
C ALA A 117 -25.38 -1.18 -1.76
N GLU A 118 -25.34 -0.40 -0.67
CA GLU A 118 -26.37 -0.44 0.36
C GLU A 118 -27.69 0.17 -0.12
N TRP A 119 -27.62 1.31 -0.83
CA TRP A 119 -28.78 2.00 -1.42
C TRP A 119 -29.38 1.22 -2.60
N GLU A 120 -28.54 0.71 -3.50
CA GLU A 120 -28.92 0.02 -4.73
C GLU A 120 -28.26 -1.37 -4.81
N PRO A 121 -28.71 -2.34 -3.98
CA PRO A 121 -28.07 -3.65 -3.89
C PRO A 121 -28.11 -4.41 -5.21
N ASP A 122 -29.15 -4.25 -6.01
CA ASP A 122 -29.29 -4.95 -7.30
C ASP A 122 -28.29 -4.45 -8.35
N ALA A 123 -27.70 -3.26 -8.15
CA ALA A 123 -26.67 -2.66 -8.99
C ALA A 123 -25.24 -2.88 -8.48
N TYR A 124 -25.03 -3.69 -7.42
CA TYR A 124 -23.71 -3.84 -6.79
C TYR A 124 -22.62 -4.24 -7.79
N ALA A 125 -22.92 -5.11 -8.76
CA ALA A 125 -21.96 -5.56 -9.77
C ALA A 125 -21.49 -4.41 -10.68
N LEU A 126 -22.37 -3.44 -10.99
CA LEU A 126 -21.98 -2.21 -11.69
C LEU A 126 -21.05 -1.35 -10.83
N HIS A 127 -21.40 -1.16 -9.56
CA HIS A 127 -20.57 -0.40 -8.63
C HIS A 127 -19.19 -1.07 -8.39
N VAL A 128 -19.10 -2.41 -8.45
CA VAL A 128 -17.80 -3.12 -8.40
C VAL A 128 -16.93 -2.75 -9.61
N VAL A 129 -17.51 -2.65 -10.80
CA VAL A 129 -16.78 -2.25 -12.02
C VAL A 129 -16.27 -0.81 -11.91
N GLU A 130 -17.10 0.11 -11.43
CA GLU A 130 -16.72 1.50 -11.17
C GLU A 130 -15.60 1.59 -10.13
N LEU A 131 -15.71 0.84 -9.04
CA LEU A 131 -14.68 0.73 -8.01
C LEU A 131 -13.38 0.20 -8.60
N ARG A 132 -13.40 -0.87 -9.41
CA ARG A 132 -12.22 -1.42 -10.07
C ARG A 132 -11.51 -0.39 -10.94
N ALA A 133 -12.26 0.40 -11.71
CA ALA A 133 -11.70 1.48 -12.52
C ALA A 133 -11.03 2.56 -11.66
N ALA A 134 -11.71 3.02 -10.60
CA ALA A 134 -11.18 4.01 -9.67
C ALA A 134 -9.90 3.53 -8.97
N LEU A 135 -9.88 2.28 -8.50
CA LEU A 135 -8.70 1.67 -7.89
C LEU A 135 -7.54 1.55 -8.89
N MET A 136 -7.81 1.16 -10.14
CA MET A 136 -6.78 1.04 -11.16
C MET A 136 -6.10 2.37 -11.46
N ASP A 137 -6.85 3.47 -11.54
CA ASP A 137 -6.29 4.79 -11.77
C ASP A 137 -5.37 5.26 -10.63
N ASP A 138 -5.74 4.97 -9.38
CA ASP A 138 -4.87 5.27 -8.24
C ASP A 138 -3.65 4.34 -8.17
N ILE A 139 -3.77 3.06 -8.54
CA ILE A 139 -2.64 2.14 -8.68
C ILE A 139 -1.63 2.66 -9.71
N ARG A 140 -2.10 3.15 -10.87
CA ARG A 140 -1.24 3.78 -11.90
C ARG A 140 -0.51 5.01 -11.35
N ARG A 141 -1.19 5.83 -10.56
CA ARG A 141 -0.58 7.02 -9.91
C ARG A 141 0.49 6.61 -8.89
N ILE A 142 0.26 5.55 -8.11
CA ILE A 142 1.25 5.01 -7.17
C ILE A 142 2.47 4.49 -7.94
N ALA A 143 2.26 3.72 -9.02
CA ALA A 143 3.33 3.19 -9.86
C ALA A 143 4.17 4.30 -10.52
N ALA A 144 3.52 5.37 -10.99
CA ALA A 144 4.20 6.54 -11.53
C ALA A 144 5.00 7.32 -10.46
N ALA A 145 4.49 7.38 -9.23
CA ALA A 145 5.14 8.09 -8.12
C ALA A 145 6.30 7.29 -7.49
N ARG A 146 6.33 5.96 -7.65
CA ARG A 146 7.33 5.08 -7.03
C ARG A 146 7.80 3.99 -7.99
N ARG A 147 9.04 4.14 -8.48
CA ARG A 147 9.72 3.10 -9.27
C ARG A 147 9.77 1.78 -8.51
N GLY A 148 9.45 0.69 -9.21
CA GLY A 148 9.44 -0.67 -8.67
C GLY A 148 8.07 -1.14 -8.16
N VAL A 149 7.07 -0.26 -8.12
CA VAL A 149 5.68 -0.66 -7.89
C VAL A 149 5.07 -1.13 -9.22
N ARG A 150 4.43 -2.30 -9.22
CA ARG A 150 3.73 -2.84 -10.39
C ARG A 150 2.35 -2.21 -10.53
N ALA A 151 1.91 -1.97 -11.76
CA ALA A 151 0.54 -1.55 -12.04
C ALA A 151 -0.26 -2.77 -12.51
N LEU A 152 -0.86 -3.49 -11.58
CA LEU A 152 -1.70 -4.65 -11.85
C LEU A 152 -3.18 -4.28 -11.69
N GLU A 153 -4.01 -4.81 -12.57
CA GLU A 153 -5.44 -4.54 -12.55
C GLU A 153 -6.14 -5.32 -11.41
N PRO A 154 -6.96 -4.67 -10.57
CA PRO A 154 -7.73 -5.38 -9.54
C PRO A 154 -8.62 -6.46 -10.15
N GLY A 155 -8.57 -7.68 -9.59
CA GLY A 155 -9.30 -8.84 -10.10
C GLY A 155 -8.74 -9.47 -11.39
N GLY A 156 -7.75 -8.88 -12.06
CA GLY A 156 -7.20 -9.42 -13.32
C GLY A 156 -6.47 -10.76 -13.17
N GLY A 157 -6.08 -11.16 -11.94
CA GLY A 157 -5.44 -12.43 -11.64
C GLY A 157 -6.40 -13.51 -11.14
N ALA A 158 -7.70 -13.19 -11.01
CA ALA A 158 -8.71 -14.07 -10.45
C ALA A 158 -9.17 -15.21 -11.40
N SER A 159 -8.95 -15.02 -12.70
CA SER A 159 -9.48 -15.83 -13.81
C SER A 159 -8.48 -16.85 -14.38
N ARG A 160 -7.39 -17.15 -13.66
CA ARG A 160 -6.43 -18.21 -14.01
C ARG A 160 -6.55 -19.44 -13.13
#